data_AF-A0AA86W188-F1
#
_entry.id   AF-A0AA86W188-F1
#
_cell.length_a   1.000
_cell.length_b   1.000
_cell.length_c   1.000
_cell.angle_alpha   90.00
_cell.angle_beta   90.00
_cell.angle_gamma   90.00
#
_symmetry.space_group_name_H-M   'P 1'
#
loop_
_entity.id
_entity.type
_entity.pdbx_description
1 polymer ?
#
loop_
_entity_poly.entity_id
_entity_poly.type
_entity_poly.pdbx_seq_one_letter_code
_entity_poly.pdbx_strand_id
1 'polypeptide(L)'
;MAIISSPSITYKTDLSFFALPSPSIITWQRQTWKKTSSKKIVSAVSSQKNKRNPSATGSTKIPMTATEKILASAAEKREVTPGENVWTNVDVLMINDITCPGITGIFKKEFGNTAKVWDREKIVVIPDHYIFTNDERAHRNVDIARDFCVEQDIKYFYDIQDRSNFRANPDYKGVCHVALAQEGHCRPGEVLFGTDSHTTSAGAFGQFATGVGNTDAAFVLGTGKILLKASEKISSFCVIYEKYLDLVGEG
;
A
#
# COMPACT_ATOMS: atom_id res chain seq x y z
N MET A 1 21.25 55.20 35.00
CA MET A 1 21.44 54.25 36.10
C MET A 1 20.42 54.57 37.17
N ALA A 2 19.36 53.78 37.29
CA ALA A 2 18.49 53.55 38.47
C ALA A 2 17.27 52.74 38.01
N ILE A 3 16.87 51.74 38.80
CA ILE A 3 16.03 50.59 38.44
C ILE A 3 14.76 50.57 39.34
N ILE A 4 13.73 49.84 38.88
CA ILE A 4 12.57 49.17 39.58
C ILE A 4 11.51 50.11 40.22
N SER A 5 10.20 49.84 40.33
CA SER A 5 9.21 48.76 40.04
C SER A 5 7.82 49.41 40.17
N SER A 6 6.78 48.88 39.52
CA SER A 6 5.38 49.32 39.72
C SER A 6 4.43 48.14 40.01
N PRO A 7 3.37 48.31 40.85
CA PRO A 7 2.67 47.19 41.50
C PRO A 7 1.18 47.04 41.08
N SER A 8 0.50 46.11 41.76
CA SER A 8 -0.96 46.02 42.04
C SER A 8 -1.81 45.24 41.01
N ILE A 9 -2.85 44.46 41.31
CA ILE A 9 -3.90 44.43 42.38
C ILE A 9 -4.48 43.00 42.49
N THR A 10 -5.00 42.61 43.66
CA THR A 10 -5.93 41.46 43.82
C THR A 10 -7.20 41.82 44.62
N TYR A 11 -8.32 41.29 44.13
CA TYR A 11 -9.64 40.96 44.73
C TYR A 11 -10.46 42.00 45.53
N LYS A 12 -11.74 42.18 45.11
CA LYS A 12 -12.92 41.67 45.84
C LYS A 12 -14.23 41.77 45.03
N THR A 13 -15.10 40.82 45.34
CA THR A 13 -16.48 40.56 44.89
C THR A 13 -17.48 41.56 45.45
N ASP A 14 -18.56 41.87 44.71
CA ASP A 14 -19.88 42.14 45.29
C ASP A 14 -21.03 41.80 44.33
N LEU A 15 -22.05 41.15 44.89
CA LEU A 15 -23.31 40.72 44.29
C LEU A 15 -24.33 41.86 44.33
N SER A 16 -25.08 42.09 43.25
CA SER A 16 -26.48 42.51 43.36
C SER A 16 -27.32 42.19 42.11
N PHE A 17 -28.47 41.60 42.43
CA PHE A 17 -29.70 41.34 41.67
C PHE A 17 -29.98 42.19 40.42
N PHE A 18 -30.35 41.54 39.32
CA PHE A 18 -31.41 42.02 38.42
C PHE A 18 -32.21 40.84 37.82
N ALA A 19 -33.53 41.04 37.79
CA ALA A 19 -34.57 40.07 37.49
C ALA A 19 -34.68 39.70 36.00
N LEU A 20 -35.10 38.46 35.75
CA LEU A 20 -35.38 37.88 34.43
C LEU A 20 -36.74 38.34 33.86
N PRO A 21 -36.88 38.60 32.55
CA PRO A 21 -38.17 38.64 31.89
C PRO A 21 -38.59 37.25 31.35
N SER A 22 -39.90 37.05 31.33
CA SER A 22 -40.70 35.89 30.92
C SER A 22 -40.35 35.28 29.54
N PRO A 23 -40.50 33.95 29.35
CA PRO A 23 -40.20 33.30 28.07
C PRO A 23 -41.35 33.47 27.07
N SER A 24 -41.07 34.08 25.92
CA SER A 24 -41.90 33.94 24.72
C SER A 24 -41.70 32.54 24.14
N ILE A 25 -42.80 31.81 24.00
CA ILE A 25 -42.88 30.48 23.37
C ILE A 25 -42.41 30.59 21.92
N ILE A 26 -41.20 30.11 21.63
CA ILE A 26 -40.73 29.84 20.27
C ILE A 26 -41.12 28.40 19.94
N THR A 27 -42.08 28.24 19.05
CA THR A 27 -42.50 26.97 18.48
C THR A 27 -41.37 26.36 17.65
N TRP A 28 -40.95 25.16 18.04
CA TRP A 28 -40.00 24.35 17.29
C TRP A 28 -40.63 23.89 15.97
N GLN A 29 -40.27 24.51 14.86
CA GLN A 29 -40.59 23.99 13.54
C GLN A 29 -39.56 22.90 13.18
N ARG A 30 -39.95 21.63 13.37
CA ARG A 30 -39.17 20.47 12.88
C ARG A 30 -38.94 20.62 11.38
N GLN A 31 -37.73 20.98 10.98
CA GLN A 31 -37.29 20.77 9.61
C GLN A 31 -37.09 19.27 9.39
N THR A 32 -38.08 18.62 8.80
CA THR A 32 -37.95 17.26 8.28
C THR A 32 -37.02 17.31 7.07
N TRP A 33 -35.76 16.97 7.26
CA TRP A 33 -34.84 16.69 6.17
C TRP A 33 -35.32 15.43 5.43
N LYS A 34 -35.84 15.61 4.21
CA LYS A 34 -36.09 14.48 3.30
C LYS A 34 -34.73 13.91 2.88
N LYS A 35 -34.40 12.71 3.35
CA LYS A 35 -33.27 11.92 2.84
C LYS A 35 -33.53 11.61 1.37
N THR A 36 -32.90 12.36 0.47
CA THR A 36 -32.78 11.94 -0.93
C THR A 36 -31.73 10.84 -0.99
N SER A 37 -32.17 9.59 -0.91
CA SER A 37 -31.30 8.42 -1.12
C SER A 37 -30.93 8.37 -2.61
N SER A 38 -29.75 8.84 -2.95
CA SER A 38 -29.16 8.57 -4.26
C SER A 38 -28.66 7.13 -4.25
N LYS A 39 -29.44 6.21 -4.83
CA LYS A 39 -28.95 4.86 -5.18
C LYS A 39 -28.03 4.98 -6.41
N LYS A 40 -26.90 5.67 -6.25
CA LYS A 40 -25.78 5.50 -7.19
C LYS A 40 -24.98 4.32 -6.68
N ILE A 41 -25.23 3.15 -7.27
CA ILE A 41 -24.25 2.06 -7.24
C ILE A 41 -23.04 2.63 -7.99
N VAL A 42 -22.06 3.15 -7.24
CA VAL A 42 -20.77 3.50 -7.80
C VAL A 42 -20.05 2.18 -7.94
N SER A 43 -20.19 1.54 -9.11
CA SER A 43 -19.24 0.53 -9.52
C SER A 43 -17.88 1.23 -9.55
N ALA A 44 -17.00 0.87 -8.62
CA ALA A 44 -15.58 1.21 -8.73
C ALA A 44 -15.04 0.44 -9.94
N VAL A 45 -15.23 1.01 -11.13
CA VAL A 45 -14.59 0.52 -12.34
C VAL A 45 -13.11 0.85 -12.17
N SER A 46 -12.37 -0.10 -11.60
CA SER A 46 -10.92 -0.15 -11.73
C SER A 46 -10.57 0.15 -13.18
N SER A 47 -9.64 1.08 -13.42
CA SER A 47 -9.06 1.27 -14.75
C SER A 47 -8.68 -0.09 -15.32
N GLN A 48 -9.18 -0.43 -16.51
CA GLN A 48 -8.77 -1.62 -17.22
C GLN A 48 -7.30 -1.46 -17.60
N LYS A 49 -6.40 -1.84 -16.68
CA LYS A 49 -5.02 -2.13 -17.03
C LYS A 49 -5.01 -3.33 -17.98
N ASN A 50 -3.99 -3.41 -18.82
CA ASN A 50 -3.71 -4.53 -19.72
C ASN A 50 -3.99 -5.86 -19.00
N LYS A 51 -5.20 -6.40 -19.21
CA LYS A 51 -5.52 -7.75 -18.78
C LYS A 51 -4.55 -8.62 -19.55
N ARG A 52 -3.76 -9.44 -18.86
CA ARG A 52 -3.11 -10.56 -19.53
C ARG A 52 -4.21 -11.25 -20.31
N ASN A 53 -4.02 -11.39 -21.63
CA ASN A 53 -4.94 -12.19 -22.42
C ASN A 53 -5.07 -13.52 -21.67
N PRO A 54 -6.28 -13.97 -21.31
CA PRO A 54 -6.43 -15.23 -20.61
C PRO A 54 -5.69 -16.23 -21.47
N SER A 55 -4.58 -16.76 -20.95
CA SER A 55 -3.86 -17.83 -21.62
C SER A 55 -4.92 -18.88 -21.81
N ALA A 56 -5.29 -19.11 -23.07
CA ALA A 56 -6.27 -20.11 -23.39
C ALA A 56 -5.70 -21.39 -22.81
N THR A 57 -6.21 -21.78 -21.65
CA THR A 57 -5.98 -23.09 -21.06
C THR A 57 -6.82 -24.03 -21.92
N GLY A 58 -6.46 -24.12 -23.21
CA GLY A 58 -6.82 -25.25 -24.03
C GLY A 58 -6.39 -26.48 -23.26
N SER A 59 -7.25 -27.51 -23.25
CA SER A 59 -7.08 -28.78 -22.54
C SER A 59 -5.62 -29.06 -22.21
N THR A 60 -5.19 -28.72 -20.99
CA THR A 60 -3.83 -29.02 -20.55
C THR A 60 -3.79 -30.53 -20.37
N LYS A 61 -2.83 -31.19 -21.00
CA LYS A 61 -2.69 -32.65 -20.87
C LYS A 61 -2.38 -33.07 -19.42
N ILE A 62 -1.88 -32.13 -18.62
CA ILE A 62 -1.51 -32.30 -17.23
C ILE A 62 -2.45 -31.45 -16.35
N PRO A 63 -3.05 -32.02 -15.29
CA PRO A 63 -3.83 -31.26 -14.32
C PRO A 63 -2.91 -30.30 -13.55
N MET A 64 -3.30 -29.02 -13.48
CA MET A 64 -2.58 -27.99 -12.72
C MET A 64 -3.42 -27.45 -11.56
N THR A 65 -2.75 -27.16 -10.44
CA THR A 65 -3.33 -26.43 -9.30
C THR A 65 -3.67 -24.98 -9.67
N ALA A 66 -4.45 -24.29 -8.83
CA ALA A 66 -4.76 -22.88 -9.04
C ALA A 66 -3.49 -22.03 -9.10
N THR A 67 -2.54 -22.26 -8.18
CA THR A 67 -1.26 -21.57 -8.14
C THR A 67 -0.41 -21.83 -9.38
N GLU A 68 -0.32 -23.08 -9.83
CA GLU A 68 0.40 -23.41 -11.07
C GLU A 68 -0.20 -22.71 -12.29
N LYS A 69 -1.53 -22.63 -12.38
CA LYS A 69 -2.19 -21.88 -13.47
C LYS A 69 -1.87 -20.39 -13.43
N ILE A 70 -1.86 -19.79 -12.25
CA ILE A 70 -1.51 -18.37 -12.05
C ILE A 70 -0.06 -18.13 -12.46
N LEU A 71 0.86 -18.98 -12.01
CA LEU A 71 2.28 -18.86 -12.32
C LEU A 71 2.59 -19.16 -13.78
N ALA A 72 1.94 -20.17 -14.39
CA ALA A 72 2.07 -20.44 -15.83
C ALA A 72 1.61 -19.22 -16.65
N SER A 73 0.46 -18.64 -16.30
CA SER A 73 -0.04 -17.41 -16.92
C SER A 73 0.93 -16.24 -16.75
N ALA A 74 1.44 -16.04 -15.53
CA ALA A 74 2.39 -14.96 -15.22
C ALA A 74 3.77 -15.14 -15.85
N ALA A 75 4.18 -16.39 -16.09
CA ALA A 75 5.40 -16.77 -16.80
C ALA A 75 5.21 -16.88 -18.32
N GLU A 76 4.01 -16.59 -18.84
CA GLU A 76 3.66 -16.71 -20.26
C GLU A 76 3.88 -18.13 -20.83
N LYS A 77 3.69 -19.14 -19.99
CA LYS A 77 3.80 -20.56 -20.30
C LYS A 77 2.42 -21.22 -20.36
N ARG A 78 2.34 -22.36 -21.07
CA ARG A 78 1.11 -23.19 -21.11
C ARG A 78 0.94 -24.02 -19.84
N GLU A 79 2.05 -24.45 -19.25
CA GLU A 79 2.12 -25.25 -18.04
C GLU A 79 3.41 -24.93 -17.29
N VAL A 80 3.41 -25.22 -15.99
CA VAL A 80 4.60 -25.16 -15.12
C VAL A 80 4.68 -26.45 -14.35
N THR A 81 5.89 -26.98 -14.19
CA THR A 81 6.11 -28.20 -13.41
C THR A 81 6.63 -27.84 -12.02
N PRO A 82 6.14 -28.47 -10.94
CA PRO A 82 6.75 -28.35 -9.64
C PRO A 82 8.27 -28.59 -9.67
N GLY A 83 9.03 -27.77 -8.96
CA GLY A 83 10.49 -27.77 -8.95
C GLY A 83 11.15 -26.92 -10.03
N GLU A 84 10.42 -26.47 -11.05
CA GLU A 84 10.91 -25.63 -12.16
C GLU A 84 11.20 -24.18 -11.72
N ASN A 85 12.25 -23.59 -12.27
CA ASN A 85 12.55 -22.16 -12.08
C ASN A 85 11.82 -21.35 -13.17
N VAL A 86 10.97 -20.42 -12.76
CA VAL A 86 10.10 -19.65 -13.67
C VAL A 86 10.24 -18.15 -13.46
N TRP A 87 10.55 -17.43 -14.54
CA TRP A 87 10.47 -15.98 -14.57
C TRP A 87 9.01 -15.56 -14.57
N THR A 88 8.62 -14.78 -13.57
CA THR A 88 7.24 -14.43 -13.30
C THR A 88 7.06 -12.93 -13.41
N ASN A 89 6.12 -12.49 -14.26
CA ASN A 89 5.72 -11.09 -14.35
C ASN A 89 4.94 -10.70 -13.09
N VAL A 90 5.33 -9.62 -12.44
CA VAL A 90 4.67 -9.11 -11.23
C VAL A 90 3.50 -8.20 -11.62
N ASP A 91 2.35 -8.38 -10.97
CA ASP A 91 1.17 -7.53 -11.18
C ASP A 91 1.10 -6.41 -10.16
N VAL A 92 1.43 -6.69 -8.90
CA VAL A 92 1.48 -5.70 -7.82
C VAL A 92 2.70 -5.96 -6.94
N LEU A 93 3.47 -4.91 -6.65
CA LEU A 93 4.50 -4.89 -5.61
C LEU A 93 4.06 -3.95 -4.49
N MET A 94 3.87 -4.50 -3.29
CA MET A 94 3.58 -3.74 -2.08
C MET A 94 4.85 -3.45 -1.29
N ILE A 95 5.05 -2.19 -0.91
CA ILE A 95 6.15 -1.74 -0.08
C ILE A 95 5.59 -1.03 1.16
N ASN A 96 6.11 -1.38 2.34
CA ASN A 96 5.80 -0.68 3.59
C ASN A 96 6.94 0.28 3.98
N ASP A 97 6.68 1.11 4.99
CA ASP A 97 7.60 2.12 5.51
C ASP A 97 8.86 1.56 6.18
N ILE A 98 8.81 0.35 6.74
CA ILE A 98 10.00 -0.27 7.35
C ILE A 98 11.04 -0.62 6.28
N THR A 99 10.59 -1.21 5.17
CA THR A 99 11.46 -1.78 4.14
C THR A 99 11.82 -0.77 3.04
N CYS A 100 11.01 0.26 2.83
CA CYS A 100 11.19 1.23 1.77
C CYS A 100 12.60 1.86 1.71
N PRO A 101 13.22 2.32 2.81
CA PRO A 101 14.57 2.89 2.75
C PRO A 101 15.64 1.88 2.27
N GLY A 102 15.52 0.61 2.68
CA GLY A 102 16.44 -0.43 2.23
C GLY A 102 16.27 -0.76 0.75
N ILE A 103 15.02 -0.84 0.30
CA ILE A 103 14.67 -1.14 -1.09
C ILE A 103 15.13 -0.02 -2.03
N THR A 104 14.82 1.23 -1.69
CA THR A 104 15.17 2.41 -2.50
C THR A 104 16.69 2.57 -2.61
N GLY A 105 17.41 2.31 -1.52
CA GLY A 105 18.88 2.30 -1.52
C GLY A 105 19.48 1.24 -2.45
N ILE A 106 18.97 -0.01 -2.39
CA ILE A 106 19.42 -1.09 -3.28
C ILE A 106 19.04 -0.77 -4.73
N PHE A 107 17.82 -0.31 -4.97
CA PHE A 107 17.35 0.05 -6.31
C PHE A 107 18.24 1.12 -6.96
N LYS A 108 18.54 2.21 -6.25
CA LYS A 108 19.43 3.27 -6.75
C LYS A 108 20.87 2.80 -6.92
N LYS A 109 21.35 1.89 -6.07
CA LYS A 109 22.70 1.30 -6.18
C LYS A 109 22.84 0.41 -7.42
N GLU A 110 21.87 -0.45 -7.67
CA GLU A 110 21.97 -1.47 -8.72
C GLU A 110 21.47 -0.96 -10.10
N PHE A 111 20.46 -0.10 -10.14
CA PHE A 111 19.89 0.44 -11.39
C PHE A 111 20.33 1.89 -11.69
N GLY A 112 20.92 2.58 -10.71
CA GLY A 112 21.38 3.96 -10.83
C GLY A 112 20.44 5.00 -10.20
N ASN A 113 20.99 6.16 -9.84
CA ASN A 113 20.25 7.22 -9.13
C ASN A 113 19.13 7.87 -9.94
N THR A 114 19.18 7.79 -11.28
CA THR A 114 18.18 8.35 -12.19
C THR A 114 17.23 7.30 -12.75
N ALA A 115 17.33 6.05 -12.28
CA ALA A 115 16.50 4.95 -12.75
C ALA A 115 15.03 5.23 -12.46
N LYS A 116 14.17 4.75 -13.36
CA LYS A 116 12.72 4.77 -13.19
C LYS A 116 12.21 3.37 -12.89
N VAL A 117 11.23 3.30 -12.01
CA VAL A 117 10.53 2.04 -11.72
C VAL A 117 9.85 1.48 -12.95
N TRP A 118 9.71 0.16 -13.02
CA TRP A 118 9.22 -0.54 -14.22
C TRP A 118 7.78 -0.13 -14.59
N ASP A 119 6.92 0.07 -13.59
CA ASP A 119 5.53 0.48 -13.78
C ASP A 119 5.04 1.19 -12.50
N ARG A 120 4.94 2.52 -12.57
CA ARG A 120 4.51 3.38 -11.45
C ARG A 120 3.09 3.11 -10.95
N GLU A 121 2.28 2.41 -11.75
CA GLU A 121 0.93 2.03 -11.34
C GLU A 121 0.89 0.65 -10.69
N LYS A 122 1.90 -0.20 -10.85
CA LYS A 122 1.91 -1.55 -10.24
C LYS A 122 2.62 -1.59 -8.89
N ILE A 123 3.09 -0.44 -8.42
CA ILE A 123 3.74 -0.27 -7.13
C ILE A 123 2.76 0.39 -6.19
N VAL A 124 2.58 -0.23 -5.03
CA VAL A 124 1.68 0.23 -3.97
C VAL A 124 2.52 0.47 -2.72
N VAL A 125 2.55 1.70 -2.26
CA VAL A 125 3.31 2.09 -1.07
C VAL A 125 2.33 2.47 0.04
N ILE A 126 2.38 1.74 1.16
CA ILE A 126 1.48 1.94 2.30
C ILE A 126 2.33 2.07 3.57
N PRO A 127 2.52 3.29 4.08
CA PRO A 127 3.08 3.52 5.41
C PRO A 127 2.04 3.19 6.49
N ASP A 128 2.26 2.12 7.26
CA ASP A 128 1.34 1.71 8.34
C ASP A 128 2.03 1.37 9.66
N HIS A 129 3.36 1.14 9.69
CA HIS A 129 4.05 0.68 10.89
C HIS A 129 4.54 1.82 11.79
N TYR A 130 5.05 2.91 11.20
CA TYR A 130 5.75 4.00 11.88
C TYR A 130 5.03 5.34 11.80
N ILE A 131 3.88 5.41 11.14
CA ILE A 131 3.09 6.64 10.97
C ILE A 131 2.61 7.29 12.28
N PHE A 132 2.44 6.51 13.36
CA PHE A 132 1.97 6.97 14.67
C PHE A 132 3.02 6.81 15.79
N THR A 133 4.25 6.46 15.43
CA THR A 133 5.33 6.40 16.43
C THR A 133 5.79 7.80 16.82
N ASN A 134 6.43 7.94 17.97
CA ASN A 134 7.09 9.18 18.38
C ASN A 134 8.61 9.14 18.12
N ASP A 135 9.12 8.06 17.52
CA ASP A 135 10.55 7.91 17.21
C ASP A 135 10.93 8.64 15.93
N GLU A 136 11.86 9.59 16.04
CA GLU A 136 12.40 10.36 14.91
C GLU A 136 13.05 9.48 13.83
N ARG A 137 13.67 8.36 14.21
CA ARG A 137 14.30 7.44 13.24
C ARG A 137 13.25 6.79 12.36
N ALA A 138 12.12 6.46 12.95
CA ALA A 138 11.01 5.82 12.27
C ALA A 138 10.27 6.83 11.36
N HIS A 139 10.18 8.11 11.75
CA HIS A 139 9.70 9.18 10.88
C HIS A 139 10.56 9.38 9.64
N ARG A 140 11.89 9.33 9.79
CA ARG A 140 12.83 9.42 8.66
C ARG A 140 12.53 8.38 7.57
N ASN A 141 12.13 7.16 7.95
CA ASN A 141 11.79 6.13 6.98
C ASN A 141 10.57 6.50 6.13
N VAL A 142 9.55 7.10 6.77
CA VAL A 142 8.36 7.58 6.07
C VAL A 142 8.70 8.74 5.15
N ASP A 143 9.58 9.64 5.57
CA ASP A 143 10.04 10.76 4.73
C ASP A 143 10.82 10.26 3.50
N ILE A 144 11.70 9.28 3.65
CA ILE A 144 12.38 8.62 2.52
C ILE A 144 11.37 7.97 1.57
N ALA A 145 10.32 7.33 2.10
CA ALA A 145 9.27 6.73 1.30
C ALA A 145 8.47 7.78 0.50
N ARG A 146 8.16 8.94 1.13
CA ARG A 146 7.52 10.08 0.47
C ARG A 146 8.38 10.61 -0.67
N ASP A 147 9.65 10.88 -0.40
CA ASP A 147 10.59 11.41 -1.38
C ASP A 147 10.70 10.47 -2.58
N PHE A 148 10.80 9.16 -2.34
CA PHE A 148 10.81 8.16 -3.39
C PHE A 148 9.52 8.13 -4.20
N CYS A 149 8.35 8.17 -3.54
CA CYS A 149 7.06 8.16 -4.22
C CYS A 149 6.88 9.40 -5.10
N VAL A 150 7.33 10.57 -4.65
CA VAL A 150 7.31 11.81 -5.43
C VAL A 150 8.30 11.74 -6.60
N GLU A 151 9.53 11.29 -6.36
CA GLU A 151 10.58 11.17 -7.38
C GLU A 151 10.20 10.22 -8.53
N GLN A 152 9.55 9.10 -8.18
CA GLN A 152 9.15 8.05 -9.11
C GLN A 152 7.71 8.24 -9.64
N ASP A 153 7.00 9.28 -9.17
CA ASP A 153 5.62 9.57 -9.52
C ASP A 153 4.71 8.33 -9.29
N ILE A 154 4.81 7.73 -8.11
CA ILE A 154 4.03 6.53 -7.75
C ILE A 154 2.56 6.89 -7.58
N LYS A 155 1.70 6.23 -8.35
CA LYS A 155 0.25 6.52 -8.37
C LYS A 155 -0.45 6.11 -7.09
N TYR A 156 -0.08 4.96 -6.52
CA TYR A 156 -0.75 4.36 -5.37
C TYR A 156 0.12 4.51 -4.11
N PHE A 157 0.16 5.74 -3.60
CA PHE A 157 0.82 6.09 -2.35
C PHE A 157 -0.22 6.48 -1.30
N TYR A 158 -0.35 5.68 -0.24
CA TYR A 158 -1.40 5.79 0.78
C TYR A 158 -0.86 6.31 2.11
N ASP A 159 -0.28 7.51 2.09
CA ASP A 159 0.26 8.16 3.28
C ASP A 159 -0.74 9.10 3.96
N ILE A 160 -0.56 9.30 5.27
CA ILE A 160 -1.33 10.24 6.06
C ILE A 160 -0.68 11.61 5.99
N GLN A 161 -1.40 12.58 5.43
CA GLN A 161 -0.95 13.97 5.39
C GLN A 161 -1.27 14.72 6.69
N ASP A 162 -2.43 14.48 7.31
CA ASP A 162 -2.85 15.13 8.56
C ASP A 162 -2.74 14.22 9.79
N ARG A 163 -1.72 14.41 10.62
CA ARG A 163 -1.53 13.62 11.85
C ARG A 163 -2.24 14.19 13.09
N SER A 164 -2.97 15.29 12.96
CA SER A 164 -3.55 16.02 14.11
C SER A 164 -4.70 15.28 14.79
N ASN A 165 -5.44 14.43 14.06
CA ASN A 165 -6.54 13.62 14.60
C ASN A 165 -6.45 12.14 14.18
N PHE A 166 -5.65 11.36 14.91
CA PHE A 166 -5.42 9.94 14.63
C PHE A 166 -6.67 9.04 14.76
N ARG A 167 -7.73 9.48 15.46
CA ARG A 167 -8.94 8.66 15.69
C ARG A 167 -9.90 8.66 14.52
N ALA A 168 -9.80 9.63 13.62
CA ALA A 168 -10.71 9.79 12.49
C ALA A 168 -10.02 10.54 11.34
N ASN A 169 -8.80 10.12 10.97
CA ASN A 169 -8.18 10.63 9.75
C ASN A 169 -8.80 9.90 8.53
N PRO A 170 -9.41 10.63 7.57
CA PRO A 170 -10.04 10.03 6.38
C PRO A 170 -9.04 9.47 5.36
N ASP A 171 -7.79 9.93 5.38
CA ASP A 171 -6.70 9.52 4.49
C ASP A 171 -6.00 8.26 4.98
N TYR A 172 -6.10 7.93 6.28
CA TYR A 172 -5.52 6.69 6.80
C TYR A 172 -6.26 5.46 6.30
N LYS A 173 -5.53 4.60 5.58
CA LYS A 173 -6.08 3.35 5.01
C LYS A 173 -5.99 2.14 5.93
N GLY A 174 -5.38 2.26 7.10
CA GLY A 174 -5.24 1.15 8.03
C GLY A 174 -3.98 0.31 7.77
N VAL A 175 -4.04 -0.94 8.22
CA VAL A 175 -2.98 -1.95 8.04
C VAL A 175 -2.83 -2.29 6.55
N CYS A 176 -1.59 -2.43 6.09
CA CYS A 176 -1.23 -2.59 4.68
C CYS A 176 -2.08 -3.63 3.91
N HIS A 177 -2.24 -4.85 4.42
CA HIS A 177 -3.00 -5.90 3.73
C HIS A 177 -4.52 -5.63 3.66
N VAL A 178 -5.06 -4.90 4.64
CA VAL A 178 -6.47 -4.49 4.64
C VAL A 178 -6.67 -3.37 3.62
N ALA A 179 -5.80 -2.36 3.64
CA ALA A 179 -5.81 -1.27 2.68
C ALA A 179 -5.68 -1.80 1.24
N LEU A 180 -4.77 -2.74 1.01
CA LEU A 180 -4.52 -3.32 -0.30
C LEU A 180 -5.76 -4.02 -0.87
N ALA A 181 -6.50 -4.76 -0.03
CA ALA A 181 -7.77 -5.36 -0.40
C ALA A 181 -8.88 -4.32 -0.61
N GLN A 182 -9.02 -3.35 0.29
CA GLN A 182 -10.07 -2.32 0.23
C GLN A 182 -9.95 -1.42 -0.99
N GLU A 183 -8.73 -1.10 -1.40
CA GLU A 183 -8.43 -0.23 -2.55
C GLU A 183 -8.41 -1.01 -3.88
N GLY A 184 -8.69 -2.31 -3.87
CA GLY A 184 -8.89 -3.11 -5.08
C GLY A 184 -7.60 -3.54 -5.78
N HIS A 185 -6.51 -3.66 -5.04
CA HIS A 185 -5.24 -4.21 -5.52
C HIS A 185 -5.16 -5.74 -5.40
N CYS A 186 -6.08 -6.34 -4.64
CA CYS A 186 -6.26 -7.79 -4.60
C CYS A 186 -7.24 -8.26 -5.69
N ARG A 187 -6.73 -8.81 -6.80
CA ARG A 187 -7.55 -9.28 -7.94
C ARG A 187 -7.24 -10.73 -8.29
N PRO A 188 -8.26 -11.60 -8.43
CA PRO A 188 -8.03 -13.02 -8.72
C PRO A 188 -7.17 -13.26 -9.96
N GLY A 189 -6.25 -14.22 -9.88
CA GLY A 189 -5.40 -14.62 -10.99
C GLY A 189 -4.14 -13.77 -11.19
N GLU A 190 -3.92 -12.74 -10.35
CA GLU A 190 -2.71 -11.91 -10.36
C GLU A 190 -1.62 -12.43 -9.42
N VAL A 191 -0.40 -11.97 -9.66
CA VAL A 191 0.79 -12.23 -8.83
C VAL A 191 1.14 -10.98 -8.03
N LEU A 192 1.07 -11.08 -6.71
CA LEU A 192 1.38 -10.01 -5.78
C LEU A 192 2.60 -10.36 -4.93
N PHE A 193 3.56 -9.46 -4.89
CA PHE A 193 4.66 -9.53 -3.93
C PHE A 193 4.59 -8.37 -2.96
N GLY A 194 5.01 -8.62 -1.73
CA GLY A 194 4.98 -7.61 -0.69
C GLY A 194 6.18 -7.76 0.22
N THR A 195 6.65 -6.65 0.77
CA THR A 195 7.81 -6.64 1.66
C THR A 195 7.41 -6.91 3.12
N ASP A 196 6.37 -7.71 3.29
CA ASP A 196 5.80 -8.12 4.57
C ASP A 196 5.51 -9.63 4.53
N SER A 197 5.71 -10.32 5.65
CA SER A 197 5.55 -11.78 5.72
C SER A 197 4.09 -12.23 5.56
N HIS A 198 3.11 -11.39 5.91
CA HIS A 198 1.69 -11.69 5.85
C HIS A 198 1.06 -11.34 4.50
N THR A 199 1.87 -10.99 3.49
CA THR A 199 1.42 -10.80 2.10
C THR A 199 0.63 -11.99 1.56
N THR A 200 0.86 -13.18 2.11
CA THR A 200 0.07 -14.40 1.86
C THR A 200 -1.44 -14.22 2.11
N SER A 201 -1.85 -13.23 2.89
CA SER A 201 -3.26 -12.87 3.12
C SER A 201 -4.02 -12.56 1.83
N ALA A 202 -3.34 -12.00 0.82
CA ALA A 202 -3.94 -11.72 -0.49
C ALA A 202 -4.32 -13.01 -1.25
N GLY A 203 -3.79 -14.18 -0.86
CA GLY A 203 -4.20 -15.48 -1.38
C GLY A 203 -5.69 -15.79 -1.17
N ALA A 204 -6.33 -15.19 -0.16
CA ALA A 204 -7.78 -15.30 0.05
C ALA A 204 -8.61 -14.77 -1.13
N PHE A 205 -8.03 -13.93 -1.99
CA PHE A 205 -8.68 -13.38 -3.19
C PHE A 205 -8.37 -14.20 -4.47
N GLY A 206 -7.77 -15.39 -4.34
CA GLY A 206 -7.39 -16.21 -5.49
C GLY A 206 -6.18 -15.66 -6.26
N GLN A 207 -5.31 -14.92 -5.57
CA GLN A 207 -4.00 -14.48 -6.07
C GLN A 207 -2.90 -15.44 -5.65
N PHE A 208 -1.82 -15.47 -6.42
CA PHE A 208 -0.55 -15.92 -5.87
C PHE A 208 0.10 -14.75 -5.15
N ALA A 209 0.32 -14.88 -3.84
CA ALA A 209 0.88 -13.80 -3.04
C ALA A 209 1.89 -14.32 -2.01
N THR A 210 3.05 -13.68 -1.92
CA THR A 210 4.08 -14.04 -0.94
C THR A 210 4.94 -12.84 -0.55
N GLY A 211 5.51 -12.93 0.66
CA GLY A 211 6.51 -11.98 1.14
C GLY A 211 7.84 -12.14 0.40
N VAL A 212 8.54 -11.03 0.17
CA VAL A 212 9.88 -10.97 -0.43
C VAL A 212 10.80 -10.06 0.36
N GLY A 213 12.12 -10.27 0.25
CA GLY A 213 13.12 -9.43 0.88
C GLY A 213 13.34 -8.11 0.14
N ASN A 214 14.15 -7.22 0.75
CA ASN A 214 14.44 -5.90 0.17
C ASN A 214 15.15 -6.00 -1.19
N THR A 215 16.08 -6.94 -1.35
CA THR A 215 16.83 -7.15 -2.59
C THR A 215 15.91 -7.59 -3.72
N ASP A 216 15.01 -8.54 -3.44
CA ASP A 216 14.04 -9.04 -4.42
C ASP A 216 13.04 -7.95 -4.82
N ALA A 217 12.53 -7.18 -3.84
CA ALA A 217 11.65 -6.05 -4.11
C ALA A 217 12.35 -4.96 -4.94
N ALA A 218 13.62 -4.66 -4.67
CA ALA A 218 14.40 -3.73 -5.48
C ALA A 218 14.61 -4.23 -6.90
N PHE A 219 14.84 -5.53 -7.08
CA PHE A 219 14.93 -6.15 -8.40
C PHE A 219 13.60 -6.08 -9.16
N VAL A 220 12.47 -6.33 -8.49
CA VAL A 220 11.12 -6.17 -9.07
C VAL A 220 10.85 -4.71 -9.42
N LEU A 221 11.27 -3.74 -8.61
CA LEU A 221 11.12 -2.31 -8.92
C LEU A 221 11.77 -1.94 -10.25
N GLY A 222 12.93 -2.49 -10.57
CA GLY A 222 13.63 -2.22 -11.82
C GLY A 222 13.13 -3.03 -13.02
N THR A 223 12.76 -4.29 -12.82
CA THR A 223 12.51 -5.23 -13.93
C THR A 223 11.05 -5.62 -14.12
N GLY A 224 10.20 -5.46 -13.10
CA GLY A 224 8.83 -5.97 -13.07
C GLY A 224 8.72 -7.49 -13.06
N LYS A 225 9.83 -8.20 -12.83
CA LYS A 225 9.92 -9.66 -12.87
C LYS A 225 10.63 -10.18 -11.64
N ILE A 226 10.37 -11.44 -11.33
CA ILE A 226 11.10 -12.19 -10.30
C ILE A 226 11.19 -13.66 -10.72
N LEU A 227 12.28 -14.32 -10.37
CA LEU A 227 12.43 -15.76 -10.62
C LEU A 227 11.96 -16.52 -9.37
N LEU A 228 11.05 -17.46 -9.59
CA LEU A 228 10.49 -18.29 -8.55
C LEU A 228 10.81 -19.75 -8.83
N LYS A 229 11.00 -20.52 -7.76
CA LYS A 229 10.93 -21.97 -7.84
C LYS A 229 9.48 -22.41 -7.66
N ALA A 230 8.93 -23.09 -8.64
CA ALA A 230 7.63 -23.72 -8.52
C ALA A 230 7.67 -24.75 -7.39
N SER A 231 6.74 -24.69 -6.43
CA SER A 231 6.73 -25.63 -5.32
C SER A 231 6.03 -26.93 -5.66
N GLU A 232 6.51 -28.03 -5.09
CA GLU A 232 5.81 -29.32 -5.02
C GLU A 232 4.71 -29.34 -3.96
N LYS A 233 4.71 -28.39 -3.02
CA LYS A 233 3.76 -28.35 -1.90
C LYS A 233 2.79 -27.19 -2.05
N ILE A 234 1.54 -27.46 -1.67
CA ILE A 234 0.38 -26.55 -1.73
C ILE A 234 0.64 -25.18 -1.04
N SER A 235 1.65 -25.07 -0.17
CA SER A 235 1.86 -23.91 0.71
C SER A 235 3.23 -23.23 0.64
N SER A 236 4.19 -23.64 -0.21
CA SER A 236 5.60 -23.23 0.02
C SER A 236 6.41 -22.93 -1.24
N PHE A 237 6.35 -21.71 -1.77
CA PHE A 237 7.21 -21.27 -2.88
C PHE A 237 8.50 -20.62 -2.37
N CYS A 238 9.59 -20.76 -3.12
CA CYS A 238 10.89 -20.18 -2.77
C CYS A 238 11.34 -19.21 -3.87
N VAL A 239 11.76 -18.01 -3.46
CA VAL A 239 12.45 -17.06 -4.35
C VAL A 239 13.90 -17.54 -4.48
N ILE A 240 14.36 -17.72 -5.72
CA ILE A 240 15.70 -18.27 -5.96
C ILE A 240 16.71 -17.14 -5.93
N TYR A 241 17.81 -17.33 -5.21
CA TYR A 241 18.96 -16.44 -5.25
C TYR A 241 20.05 -17.09 -6.08
N GLU A 242 20.20 -16.65 -7.33
CA GLU A 242 21.38 -16.94 -8.14
C GLU A 242 21.75 -15.69 -8.93
N LYS A 243 22.71 -14.93 -8.38
CA LYS A 243 23.52 -13.87 -9.03
C LYS A 243 22.89 -13.21 -10.27
N TYR A 244 21.80 -12.47 -10.07
CA TYR A 244 20.98 -11.83 -11.12
C TYR A 244 21.66 -10.76 -11.97
N LEU A 245 22.86 -10.31 -11.59
CA LEU A 245 23.55 -9.19 -12.24
C LEU A 245 24.24 -9.58 -13.57
N ASP A 246 24.45 -10.87 -13.83
CA ASP A 246 25.14 -11.31 -15.04
C ASP A 246 24.21 -11.47 -16.27
N LEU A 247 22.88 -11.35 -16.10
CA LEU A 247 21.90 -11.55 -17.20
C LEU A 247 21.31 -10.26 -17.81
N VAL A 248 21.55 -9.09 -17.20
CA VAL A 248 21.06 -7.79 -17.72
C VAL A 248 22.17 -7.02 -18.45
N GLY A 249 23.40 -7.57 -18.50
CA GLY A 249 24.58 -6.95 -19.11
C GLY A 249 24.83 -7.27 -20.59
N GLU A 250 23.99 -8.07 -21.24
CA GLU A 250 24.08 -8.34 -22.69
C GLU A 250 22.81 -7.85 -23.40
N GLY A 251 22.81 -6.58 -23.80
CA GLY A 251 21.75 -5.95 -24.59
C GLY A 251 22.19 -4.61 -25.15
#